data_AF-A0A0H3KQF9-F1
#
_entry.id   AF-A0A0H3KQF9-F1
#
_cell.length_a   1.000
_cell.length_b   1.000
_cell.length_c   1.000
_cell.angle_alpha   90.00
_cell.angle_beta   90.00
_cell.angle_gamma   90.00
#
_symmetry.space_group_name_H-M   'P 1'
#
loop_
_entity.id
_entity.type
_entity.pdbx_description
1 polymer ?
#
loop_
_entity_poly.entity_id
_entity_poly.type
_entity_poly.pdbx_seq_one_letter_code
_entity_poly.pdbx_strand_id
1 'polypeptide(L)'
;MTPDPTATLDEQALLADIAALRGRCADTRELYREVCALLFFRYGVTPTANKLYSLVRKGSMSTPADVLNRFWQDLRERTRVKIDHPDLPDAVKQVAAEAVLTIWHSASEASAAELAALRAETRHQAHEAEVARDRAAAEAEAARQAASSTQVQLEAVRAQLAESGDALAAERQAHAATDARLQEALRRAERAEAEVDVTRRLVDGLKKTPPARGAARAKG
;
A
#
# COMPACT_ATOMS: atom_id res chain seq x y z
N MET A 1 28.01 28.91 8.79
CA MET A 1 28.14 28.79 7.33
C MET A 1 28.31 27.31 7.01
N THR A 2 27.20 26.58 6.97
CA THR A 2 27.17 25.15 6.63
C THR A 2 27.42 25.01 5.13
N PRO A 3 28.42 24.24 4.68
CA PRO A 3 28.58 23.99 3.25
C PRO A 3 27.35 23.24 2.73
N ASP A 4 26.84 23.68 1.59
CA ASP A 4 25.69 23.09 0.90
C ASP A 4 26.02 21.62 0.55
N PRO A 5 25.24 20.63 1.06
CA PRO A 5 25.52 19.20 0.83
C PRO A 5 25.45 18.80 -0.65
N THR A 6 24.81 19.62 -1.49
CA THR A 6 24.73 19.39 -2.93
C THR A 6 26.06 19.70 -3.62
N ALA A 7 26.74 20.78 -3.21
CA ALA A 7 28.02 21.19 -3.79
C ALA A 7 29.17 20.22 -3.46
N THR A 8 29.13 19.58 -2.29
CA THR A 8 30.14 18.58 -1.89
C THR A 8 29.98 17.25 -2.64
N LEU A 9 28.74 16.85 -2.95
CA LEU A 9 28.46 15.67 -3.78
C LEU A 9 28.93 15.89 -5.23
N ASP A 10 28.74 17.08 -5.79
CA ASP A 10 29.19 17.43 -7.13
C ASP A 10 30.73 17.43 -7.24
N GLU A 11 31.44 17.89 -6.21
CA GLU A 11 32.91 17.88 -6.18
C GLU A 11 33.48 16.45 -6.05
N GLN A 12 32.82 15.58 -5.26
CA GLN A 12 33.19 14.16 -5.18
C GLN A 12 32.96 13.42 -6.49
N ALA A 13 31.83 13.67 -7.15
CA ALA A 13 31.53 13.11 -8.47
C ALA A 13 32.58 13.56 -9.51
N LEU A 14 32.92 14.85 -9.52
CA LEU A 14 33.96 15.40 -10.40
C LEU A 14 35.30 14.68 -10.23
N LEU A 15 35.74 14.46 -8.98
CA LEU A 15 37.01 13.78 -8.71
C LEU A 15 36.98 12.31 -9.15
N ALA A 16 35.86 11.61 -8.96
CA ALA A 16 35.69 10.23 -9.40
C ALA A 16 35.75 10.12 -10.94
N ASP A 17 35.11 11.04 -11.64
CA ASP A 17 35.10 11.11 -13.10
C ASP A 17 36.50 11.44 -13.68
N ILE A 18 37.24 12.32 -13.03
CA ILE A 18 38.65 12.60 -13.38
C ILE A 18 39.53 11.36 -13.12
N ALA A 19 39.27 10.60 -12.05
CA ALA A 19 39.99 9.35 -11.78
C ALA A 19 39.72 8.29 -12.85
N ALA A 20 38.48 8.18 -13.33
CA ALA A 20 38.13 7.30 -14.45
C ALA A 20 38.82 7.72 -15.76
N LEU A 21 38.90 9.03 -16.05
CA LEU A 21 39.63 9.55 -17.23
C LEU A 21 41.13 9.24 -17.16
N ARG A 22 41.75 9.34 -15.97
CA ARG A 22 43.16 8.98 -15.77
C ARG A 22 43.49 7.54 -16.11
N GLY A 23 42.55 6.61 -15.96
CA GLY A 23 42.73 5.20 -16.34
C GLY A 23 42.63 4.95 -17.84
N ARG A 24 42.04 5.87 -18.61
CA ARG A 24 41.74 5.72 -20.04
C ARG A 24 42.67 6.52 -20.95
N CYS A 25 43.23 7.63 -20.47
CA CYS A 25 44.12 8.49 -21.25
C CYS A 25 45.59 8.17 -20.96
N ALA A 26 46.35 7.83 -22.00
CA ALA A 26 47.78 7.52 -21.88
C ALA A 26 48.65 8.79 -21.88
N ASP A 27 48.23 9.85 -22.58
CA ASP A 27 48.95 11.13 -22.65
C ASP A 27 48.43 12.15 -21.62
N THR A 28 49.35 12.87 -20.98
CA THR A 28 49.06 13.96 -20.06
C THR A 28 48.33 15.12 -20.75
N ARG A 29 48.66 15.43 -22.02
CA ARG A 29 47.98 16.50 -22.77
C ARG A 29 46.54 16.13 -23.13
N GLU A 30 46.31 14.88 -23.51
CA GLU A 30 44.99 14.34 -23.79
C GLU A 30 44.11 14.37 -22.53
N LEU A 31 44.67 13.94 -21.38
CA LEU A 31 43.99 14.03 -20.10
C LEU A 31 43.60 15.48 -19.74
N TYR A 32 44.49 16.45 -19.95
CA TYR A 32 44.15 17.87 -19.74
C TYR A 32 42.99 18.33 -20.64
N ARG A 33 42.95 17.89 -21.89
CA ARG A 33 41.89 18.24 -22.84
C ARG A 33 40.54 17.64 -22.43
N GLU A 34 40.54 16.37 -22.03
CA GLU A 34 39.32 15.69 -21.54
C GLU A 34 38.81 16.30 -20.23
N VAL A 35 39.71 16.71 -19.34
CA VAL A 35 39.32 17.41 -18.10
C VAL A 35 38.80 18.83 -18.40
N CYS A 36 39.36 19.56 -19.37
CA CYS A 36 38.78 20.82 -19.87
C CYS A 36 37.34 20.61 -20.36
N ALA A 37 37.13 19.59 -21.19
CA ALA A 37 35.81 19.25 -21.73
C ALA A 37 34.84 18.83 -20.60
N LEU A 38 35.30 18.02 -19.65
CA LEU A 38 34.50 17.57 -18.52
C LEU A 38 34.02 18.76 -17.66
N LEU A 39 34.96 19.65 -17.27
CA LEU A 39 34.65 20.83 -16.48
C LEU A 39 33.64 21.75 -17.19
N PHE A 40 33.86 22.02 -18.48
CA PHE A 40 33.05 22.96 -19.23
C PHE A 40 31.67 22.41 -19.59
N PHE A 41 31.59 21.19 -20.14
CA PHE A 41 30.32 20.65 -20.66
C PHE A 41 29.46 19.97 -19.61
N ARG A 42 30.07 19.25 -18.65
CA ARG A 42 29.30 18.47 -17.67
C ARG A 42 29.06 19.23 -16.38
N TYR A 43 30.04 19.99 -15.91
CA TYR A 43 29.95 20.72 -14.63
C TYR A 43 29.70 22.22 -14.80
N GLY A 44 29.73 22.76 -16.03
CA GLY A 44 29.52 24.19 -16.27
C GLY A 44 30.60 25.09 -15.66
N VAL A 45 31.75 24.54 -15.25
CA VAL A 45 32.84 25.28 -14.63
C VAL A 45 33.83 25.69 -15.72
N THR A 46 34.12 26.99 -15.82
CA THR A 46 35.14 27.49 -16.76
C THR A 46 36.51 26.94 -16.38
N PRO A 47 37.15 26.10 -17.22
CA PRO A 47 38.47 25.56 -16.93
C PRO A 47 39.51 26.68 -16.90
N THR A 48 40.34 26.69 -15.85
CA THR A 48 41.49 27.58 -15.71
C THR A 48 42.77 26.77 -15.56
N ALA A 49 43.91 27.31 -15.99
CA ALA A 49 45.19 26.60 -15.93
C ALA A 49 45.52 26.10 -14.50
N ASN A 50 45.23 26.92 -13.48
CA ASN A 50 45.44 26.55 -12.07
C ASN A 50 44.52 25.42 -11.60
N LYS A 51 43.24 25.44 -11.99
CA LYS A 51 42.26 24.40 -11.61
C LYS A 51 42.59 23.07 -12.31
N LEU A 52 42.99 23.11 -13.57
CA LEU A 52 43.44 21.92 -14.31
C LEU A 52 44.69 21.31 -13.66
N TYR A 53 45.68 22.14 -13.32
CA TYR A 53 46.89 21.70 -12.68
C TYR A 53 46.62 21.08 -11.30
N SER A 54 45.76 21.69 -10.48
CA SER A 54 45.42 21.18 -9.14
C SER A 54 44.67 19.84 -9.19
N LEU A 55 43.86 19.63 -10.23
CA LEU A 55 43.08 18.42 -10.45
C LEU A 55 43.88 17.27 -11.06
N VAL A 56 44.73 17.54 -12.07
CA VAL A 56 45.47 16.51 -12.83
C VAL A 56 46.85 16.20 -12.21
N ARG A 57 47.52 17.20 -11.61
CA ARG A 57 48.83 17.11 -10.94
C ARG A 57 49.90 16.34 -11.74
N LYS A 58 49.97 16.53 -13.07
CA LYS A 58 50.98 15.92 -13.95
C LYS A 58 51.54 16.93 -14.96
N GLY A 59 52.82 16.82 -15.30
CA GLY A 59 53.47 17.62 -16.35
C GLY A 59 54.05 18.97 -15.88
N SER A 60 54.58 19.75 -16.83
CA SER A 60 55.17 21.07 -16.58
C SER A 60 54.09 22.14 -16.32
N MET A 61 54.48 23.21 -15.63
CA MET A 61 53.59 24.32 -15.27
C MET A 61 52.96 25.05 -16.48
N SER A 62 53.57 24.98 -17.67
CA SER A 62 53.07 25.59 -18.91
C SER A 62 52.05 24.72 -19.67
N THR A 63 52.08 23.40 -19.49
CA THR A 63 51.27 22.45 -20.27
C THR A 63 49.74 22.68 -20.12
N PRO A 64 49.18 22.99 -18.93
CA PRO A 64 47.75 23.24 -18.78
C PRO A 64 47.27 24.48 -19.53
N ALA A 65 48.09 25.54 -19.59
CA ALA A 65 47.73 26.79 -20.25
C ALA A 65 47.68 26.61 -21.78
N ASP A 66 48.65 25.89 -22.35
CA ASP A 66 48.70 25.60 -23.79
C ASP A 66 47.51 24.73 -24.24
N VAL A 67 47.18 23.69 -23.48
CA VAL A 67 46.03 22.81 -23.76
C VAL A 67 44.71 23.57 -23.62
N LEU A 68 44.59 24.44 -22.61
CA LEU A 68 43.41 25.28 -22.41
C LEU A 68 43.20 26.25 -23.59
N ASN A 69 44.26 26.95 -24.01
CA ASN A 69 44.19 27.86 -25.15
C ASN A 69 43.77 27.14 -26.44
N ARG A 70 44.34 25.96 -26.69
CA ARG A 70 44.00 25.15 -27.87
C ARG A 70 42.58 24.62 -27.81
N PHE A 71 42.10 24.18 -26.63
CA PHE A 71 40.72 23.77 -26.41
C PHE A 71 39.73 24.90 -26.75
N TRP A 72 39.99 26.13 -26.32
CA TRP A 72 39.12 27.27 -26.64
C TRP A 72 39.14 27.66 -28.13
N GLN A 73 40.27 27.49 -28.81
CA GLN A 73 40.33 27.67 -30.27
C GLN A 73 39.49 26.60 -30.99
N ASP A 74 39.73 25.32 -30.70
CA ASP A 74 38.97 24.20 -31.27
C ASP A 74 37.46 24.36 -31.03
N LEU A 75 37.07 24.78 -29.83
CA LEU A 75 35.67 24.99 -29.48
C LEU A 75 35.06 26.13 -30.28
N ARG A 76 35.76 27.26 -30.41
CA ARG A 76 35.29 28.41 -31.20
C ARG A 76 35.18 28.08 -32.68
N GLU A 77 36.06 27.25 -33.22
CA GLU A 77 35.99 26.80 -34.60
C GLU A 77 34.81 25.86 -34.86
N ARG A 78 34.58 24.88 -33.96
CA ARG A 78 33.51 23.89 -34.10
C ARG A 78 32.10 24.44 -33.88
N THR A 79 31.96 25.48 -33.06
CA THR A 79 30.65 26.05 -32.70
C THR A 79 30.19 27.12 -33.71
N ARG A 80 31.03 27.48 -34.68
CA ARG A 80 30.71 28.50 -35.68
C ARG A 80 29.94 27.85 -36.84
N VAL A 81 28.67 28.22 -37.02
CA VAL A 81 27.91 27.89 -38.23
C VAL A 81 28.51 28.69 -39.39
N LYS A 82 29.42 28.08 -40.16
CA LYS A 82 29.95 28.65 -41.40
C LYS A 82 29.26 27.98 -42.59
N ILE A 83 28.51 28.77 -43.36
CA ILE A 83 28.05 28.35 -44.69
C ILE A 83 29.20 28.57 -45.65
N ASP A 84 30.01 27.53 -45.86
CA ASP A 84 31.13 27.60 -46.79
C ASP A 84 30.67 27.20 -48.19
N HIS A 85 30.35 28.22 -49.00
CA HIS A 85 30.05 28.07 -50.42
C HIS A 85 30.94 29.05 -51.20
N PRO A 86 31.74 28.58 -52.18
CA PRO A 86 32.75 29.41 -52.85
C PRO A 86 32.15 30.59 -53.63
N ASP A 87 30.91 30.49 -54.10
CA ASP A 87 30.26 31.53 -54.91
C ASP A 87 29.34 32.51 -54.14
N LEU A 88 29.31 32.44 -52.80
CA LEU A 88 28.41 33.26 -51.97
C LEU A 88 29.16 34.40 -51.26
N PRO A 89 28.74 35.67 -51.42
CA PRO A 89 29.31 36.80 -50.68
C PRO A 89 29.18 36.60 -49.16
N ASP A 90 30.19 37.03 -48.41
CA ASP A 90 30.24 36.87 -46.94
C ASP A 90 29.03 37.46 -46.21
N ALA A 91 28.49 38.57 -46.72
CA ALA A 91 27.27 39.17 -46.17
C ALA A 91 26.07 38.21 -46.22
N VAL A 92 25.94 37.41 -47.29
CA VAL A 92 24.84 36.45 -47.44
C VAL A 92 25.06 35.22 -46.56
N LYS A 93 26.32 34.75 -46.44
CA LYS A 93 26.69 33.66 -45.52
C LYS A 93 26.34 34.00 -44.08
N GLN A 94 26.59 35.25 -43.67
CA GLN A 94 26.30 35.71 -42.32
C GLN A 94 24.79 35.75 -42.04
N VAL A 95 24.00 36.34 -42.93
CA VAL A 95 22.53 36.38 -42.79
C VAL A 95 21.94 34.97 -42.74
N ALA A 96 22.40 34.06 -43.61
CA ALA A 96 21.91 32.70 -43.63
C ALA A 96 22.33 31.90 -42.37
N ALA A 97 23.54 32.11 -41.83
CA ALA A 97 23.97 31.51 -40.58
C ALA A 97 23.15 32.02 -39.38
N GLU A 98 22.87 33.33 -39.31
CA GLU A 98 22.02 33.94 -38.28
C GLU A 98 20.58 33.42 -38.35
N ALA A 99 20.02 33.26 -39.56
CA ALA A 99 18.69 32.68 -39.75
C ALA A 99 18.62 31.23 -39.26
N VAL A 100 19.60 30.39 -39.61
CA VAL A 100 19.66 29.00 -39.15
C VAL A 100 19.80 28.92 -37.63
N LEU A 101 20.63 29.77 -37.03
CA LEU A 101 20.79 29.84 -35.57
C LEU A 101 19.49 30.26 -34.87
N THR A 102 18.77 31.21 -35.44
CA THR A 102 17.48 31.69 -34.90
C THR A 102 16.42 30.59 -34.98
N ILE A 103 16.32 29.90 -36.11
CA ILE A 103 15.40 28.77 -36.28
C ILE A 103 15.74 27.66 -35.29
N TRP A 104 17.02 27.32 -35.14
CA TRP A 104 17.46 26.30 -34.19
C TRP A 104 17.13 26.66 -32.74
N HIS A 105 17.38 27.91 -32.31
CA HIS A 105 17.03 28.37 -30.96
C HIS A 105 15.52 28.30 -30.74
N SER A 106 14.73 28.84 -31.66
CA SER A 106 13.27 28.83 -31.55
C SER A 106 12.72 27.40 -31.48
N ALA A 107 13.21 26.49 -32.33
CA ALA A 107 12.81 25.10 -32.30
C ALA A 107 13.23 24.38 -31.01
N SER A 108 14.43 24.67 -30.51
CA SER A 108 14.96 24.09 -29.26
C SER A 108 14.17 24.56 -28.04
N GLU A 109 13.84 25.85 -27.98
CA GLU A 109 13.01 26.43 -26.91
C GLU A 109 11.60 25.85 -26.93
N ALA A 110 10.96 25.77 -28.10
CA ALA A 110 9.64 25.16 -28.25
C ALA A 110 9.65 23.70 -27.80
N SER A 111 10.63 22.91 -28.27
CA SER A 111 10.77 21.50 -27.89
C SER A 111 11.01 21.32 -26.38
N ALA A 112 11.82 22.19 -25.77
CA ALA A 112 12.07 22.16 -24.34
C ALA A 112 10.82 22.50 -23.52
N ALA A 113 10.03 23.48 -23.98
CA ALA A 113 8.76 23.85 -23.36
C ALA A 113 7.73 22.72 -23.45
N GLU A 114 7.58 22.08 -24.60
CA GLU A 114 6.69 20.93 -24.78
C GLU A 114 7.10 19.75 -23.89
N LEU A 115 8.40 19.45 -23.81
CA LEU A 115 8.91 18.39 -22.93
C LEU A 115 8.67 18.72 -21.45
N ALA A 116 8.83 19.98 -21.05
CA ALA A 116 8.54 20.41 -19.68
C ALA A 116 7.04 20.27 -19.36
N ALA A 117 6.16 20.66 -20.29
CA ALA A 117 4.71 20.49 -20.14
C ALA A 117 4.32 19.02 -20.03
N LEU A 118 4.83 18.14 -20.90
CA LEU A 118 4.55 16.71 -20.85
C LEU A 118 5.04 16.07 -19.53
N ARG A 119 6.21 16.49 -19.03
CA ARG A 119 6.72 16.04 -17.73
C ARG A 119 5.86 16.51 -16.57
N ALA A 120 5.36 17.74 -16.60
CA ALA A 120 4.46 18.26 -15.58
C ALA A 120 3.14 17.49 -15.56
N GLU A 121 2.56 17.25 -16.74
CA GLU A 121 1.33 16.48 -16.90
C GLU A 121 1.49 15.03 -16.41
N THR A 122 2.58 14.36 -16.80
CA THR A 122 2.85 12.98 -16.35
C THR A 122 3.02 12.90 -14.84
N ARG A 123 3.68 13.89 -14.21
CA ARG A 123 3.80 13.96 -12.75
C ARG A 123 2.45 14.19 -12.08
N HIS A 124 1.61 15.03 -12.66
CA HIS A 124 0.27 15.29 -12.16
C HIS A 124 -0.58 14.02 -12.21
N GLN A 125 -0.64 13.34 -13.36
CA GLN A 125 -1.35 12.07 -13.51
C GLN A 125 -0.84 10.98 -12.57
N ALA A 126 0.48 10.88 -12.39
CA ALA A 126 1.08 9.93 -11.44
C ALA A 126 0.65 10.24 -10.00
N HIS A 127 0.63 11.51 -9.62
CA HIS A 127 0.17 11.93 -8.29
C HIS A 127 -1.32 11.65 -8.08
N GLU A 128 -2.18 11.96 -9.06
CA GLU A 128 -3.61 11.65 -8.97
C GLU A 128 -3.86 10.14 -8.86
N ALA A 129 -3.14 9.33 -9.63
CA ALA A 129 -3.21 7.87 -9.55
C ALA A 129 -2.75 7.35 -8.19
N GLU A 130 -1.70 7.93 -7.59
CA GLU A 130 -1.24 7.59 -6.25
C GLU A 130 -2.29 7.93 -5.18
N VAL A 131 -2.87 9.13 -5.23
CA VAL A 131 -3.95 9.54 -4.31
C VAL A 131 -5.16 8.61 -4.44
N ALA A 132 -5.55 8.26 -5.67
CA ALA A 132 -6.65 7.32 -5.92
C ALA A 132 -6.36 5.92 -5.37
N ARG A 133 -5.13 5.42 -5.55
CA ARG A 133 -4.67 4.14 -5.00
C ARG A 133 -4.75 4.15 -3.47
N ASP A 134 -4.23 5.20 -2.84
CA ASP A 134 -4.16 5.29 -1.38
C ASP A 134 -5.56 5.39 -0.77
N ARG A 135 -6.47 6.13 -1.42
CA ARG A 135 -7.88 6.17 -1.04
C ARG A 135 -8.54 4.79 -1.17
N ALA A 136 -8.35 4.10 -2.30
CA ALA A 136 -8.91 2.77 -2.50
C ALA A 136 -8.36 1.75 -1.47
N ALA A 137 -7.07 1.86 -1.12
CA ALA A 137 -6.46 1.03 -0.10
C ALA A 137 -7.06 1.27 1.30
N ALA A 138 -7.27 2.54 1.66
CA ALA A 138 -7.92 2.91 2.92
C ALA A 138 -9.38 2.43 2.98
N GLU A 139 -10.14 2.59 1.89
CA GLU A 139 -11.53 2.09 1.80
C GLU A 139 -11.59 0.56 1.90
N ALA A 140 -10.67 -0.15 1.24
CA ALA A 140 -10.58 -1.62 1.33
C ALA A 140 -10.23 -2.10 2.75
N GLU A 141 -9.35 -1.39 3.45
CA GLU A 141 -9.00 -1.72 4.84
C GLU A 141 -10.17 -1.47 5.79
N ALA A 142 -10.87 -0.34 5.64
CA ALA A 142 -12.09 -0.06 6.41
C ALA A 142 -13.17 -1.13 6.16
N ALA A 143 -13.35 -1.56 4.90
CA ALA A 143 -14.29 -2.62 4.56
C ALA A 143 -13.90 -3.97 5.18
N ARG A 144 -12.60 -4.33 5.19
CA ARG A 144 -12.11 -5.54 5.88
C ARG A 144 -12.38 -5.51 7.38
N GLN A 145 -12.14 -4.37 8.03
CA GLN A 145 -12.40 -4.20 9.46
C GLN A 145 -13.90 -4.30 9.77
N ALA A 146 -14.75 -3.68 8.96
CA ALA A 146 -16.19 -3.78 9.08
C ALA A 146 -16.67 -5.24 8.92
N ALA A 147 -16.18 -5.94 7.90
CA ALA A 147 -16.52 -7.34 7.66
C ALA A 147 -16.10 -8.26 8.82
N SER A 148 -14.89 -8.06 9.35
CA SER A 148 -14.40 -8.79 10.54
C SER A 148 -15.28 -8.54 11.77
N SER A 149 -15.63 -7.28 12.03
CA SER A 149 -16.54 -6.91 13.13
C SER A 149 -17.92 -7.56 12.97
N THR A 150 -18.50 -7.50 11.76
CA THR A 150 -19.79 -8.15 11.46
C THR A 150 -19.70 -9.66 11.62
N GLN A 151 -18.59 -10.29 11.24
CA GLN A 151 -18.40 -11.73 11.44
C GLN A 151 -18.38 -12.11 12.93
N VAL A 152 -17.65 -11.36 13.76
CA VAL A 152 -17.63 -11.57 15.22
C VAL A 152 -19.04 -11.40 15.81
N GLN A 153 -19.77 -10.36 15.39
CA GLN A 153 -21.16 -10.15 15.83
C GLN A 153 -22.08 -11.30 15.42
N LEU A 154 -21.93 -11.81 14.20
CA LEU A 154 -22.72 -12.94 13.69
C LEU A 154 -22.43 -14.22 14.49
N GLU A 155 -21.16 -14.48 14.81
CA GLU A 155 -20.76 -15.62 15.65
C GLU A 155 -21.33 -15.49 17.07
N ALA A 156 -21.32 -14.30 17.66
CA ALA A 156 -21.93 -14.04 18.96
C ALA A 156 -23.46 -14.28 18.95
N VAL A 157 -24.17 -13.78 17.94
CA VAL A 157 -25.62 -14.00 17.80
C VAL A 157 -25.94 -15.48 17.58
N ARG A 158 -25.13 -16.21 16.80
CA ARG A 158 -25.29 -17.66 16.61
C ARG A 158 -25.11 -18.42 17.93
N ALA A 159 -24.13 -18.04 18.75
CA ALA A 159 -23.93 -18.64 20.06
C ALA A 159 -25.13 -18.38 20.99
N GLN A 160 -25.63 -17.15 21.05
CA GLN A 160 -26.82 -16.80 21.84
C GLN A 160 -28.08 -17.55 21.37
N LEU A 161 -28.25 -17.75 20.06
CA LEU A 161 -29.38 -18.51 19.52
C LEU A 161 -29.28 -19.99 19.89
N ALA A 162 -28.09 -20.57 19.85
CA ALA A 162 -27.86 -21.94 20.29
C ALA A 162 -28.18 -22.11 21.79
N GLU A 163 -27.67 -21.22 22.63
CA GLU A 163 -27.95 -21.21 24.08
C GLU A 163 -29.44 -21.06 24.38
N SER A 164 -30.13 -20.15 23.68
CA SER A 164 -31.57 -19.96 23.81
C SER A 164 -32.36 -21.20 23.36
N GLY A 165 -31.88 -21.88 22.31
CA GLY A 165 -32.44 -23.14 21.82
C GLY A 165 -32.32 -24.27 22.84
N ASP A 166 -31.14 -24.42 23.46
CA ASP A 166 -30.88 -25.40 24.51
C ASP A 166 -31.73 -25.12 25.75
N ALA A 167 -31.85 -23.86 26.17
CA ALA A 167 -32.70 -23.45 27.28
C ALA A 167 -34.18 -23.76 27.02
N LEU A 168 -34.67 -23.49 25.81
CA LEU A 168 -36.05 -23.81 25.43
C LEU A 168 -36.30 -25.33 25.39
N ALA A 169 -35.33 -26.12 24.94
CA ALA A 169 -35.42 -27.57 24.95
C ALA A 169 -35.48 -28.12 26.38
N ALA A 170 -34.64 -27.61 27.29
CA ALA A 170 -34.65 -27.95 28.70
C ALA A 170 -35.99 -27.61 29.37
N GLU A 171 -36.52 -26.41 29.11
CA GLU A 171 -37.82 -25.97 29.65
C GLU A 171 -38.97 -26.87 29.17
N ARG A 172 -38.98 -27.23 27.88
CA ARG A 172 -39.97 -28.17 27.32
C ARG A 172 -39.89 -29.55 27.97
N GLN A 173 -38.68 -30.04 28.23
CA GLN A 173 -38.48 -31.32 28.91
C GLN A 173 -38.96 -31.27 30.37
N ALA A 174 -38.68 -30.16 31.08
CA ALA A 174 -39.15 -29.95 32.45
C ALA A 174 -40.69 -29.86 32.52
N HIS A 175 -41.31 -29.16 31.57
CA HIS A 175 -42.77 -29.09 31.43
C HIS A 175 -43.36 -30.48 31.19
N ALA A 176 -42.85 -31.24 30.22
CA ALA A 176 -43.32 -32.59 29.92
C ALA A 176 -43.19 -33.55 31.13
N ALA A 177 -42.09 -33.43 31.88
CA ALA A 177 -41.89 -34.21 33.11
C ALA A 177 -42.89 -33.83 34.21
N THR A 178 -43.21 -32.53 34.34
CA THR A 178 -44.20 -32.03 35.29
C THR A 178 -45.61 -32.50 34.93
N ASP A 179 -45.98 -32.43 33.64
CA ASP A 179 -47.26 -32.95 33.13
C ASP A 179 -47.39 -34.45 33.40
N ALA A 180 -46.34 -35.24 33.14
CA ALA A 180 -46.35 -36.67 33.41
C ALA A 180 -46.55 -36.98 34.90
N ARG A 181 -45.91 -36.21 35.80
CA ARG A 181 -46.09 -36.34 37.26
C ARG A 181 -47.52 -35.96 37.67
N LEU A 182 -48.09 -34.91 37.09
CA LEU A 182 -49.47 -34.51 37.35
C LEU A 182 -50.46 -35.60 36.92
N GLN A 183 -50.29 -36.16 35.71
CA GLN A 183 -51.13 -37.25 35.21
C GLN A 183 -51.04 -38.50 36.09
N GLU A 184 -49.84 -38.85 36.55
CA GLU A 184 -49.66 -39.97 37.47
C GLU A 184 -50.30 -39.70 38.84
N ALA A 185 -50.20 -38.48 39.37
CA ALA A 185 -50.86 -38.09 40.61
C ALA A 185 -52.39 -38.16 40.50
N LEU A 186 -52.96 -37.69 39.39
CA LEU A 186 -54.39 -37.78 39.10
C LEU A 186 -54.85 -39.24 39.04
N ARG A 187 -54.13 -40.11 38.32
CA ARG A 187 -54.44 -41.55 38.28
C ARG A 187 -54.39 -42.21 39.66
N ARG A 188 -53.46 -41.81 40.51
CA ARG A 188 -53.39 -42.32 41.90
C ARG A 188 -54.56 -41.84 42.74
N ALA A 189 -54.98 -40.57 42.58
CA ALA A 189 -56.15 -40.04 43.25
C ALA A 189 -57.42 -40.77 42.80
N GLU A 190 -57.63 -40.97 41.50
CA GLU A 190 -58.76 -41.74 40.96
C GLU A 190 -58.81 -43.17 41.51
N ARG A 191 -57.66 -43.86 41.61
CA ARG A 191 -57.59 -45.19 42.22
C ARG A 191 -57.95 -45.17 43.70
N ALA A 192 -57.44 -44.21 44.45
CA ALA A 192 -57.75 -44.05 45.87
C ALA A 192 -59.24 -43.76 46.09
N GLU A 193 -59.85 -42.91 45.26
CA GLU A 193 -61.30 -42.65 45.29
C GLU A 193 -62.10 -43.92 45.00
N ALA A 194 -61.72 -44.70 43.98
CA ALA A 194 -62.37 -45.97 43.68
C ALA A 194 -62.25 -46.98 44.83
N GLU A 195 -61.08 -47.05 45.49
CA GLU A 195 -60.88 -47.88 46.69
C GLU A 195 -61.76 -47.42 47.87
N VAL A 196 -61.86 -46.11 48.10
CA VAL A 196 -62.75 -45.53 49.12
C VAL A 196 -64.22 -45.86 48.83
N ASP A 197 -64.64 -45.81 47.56
CA ASP A 197 -66.01 -46.17 47.18
C ASP A 197 -66.28 -47.68 47.35
N VAL A 198 -65.33 -48.54 46.99
CA VAL A 198 -65.43 -49.99 47.21
C VAL A 198 -65.51 -50.30 48.71
N THR A 199 -64.64 -49.72 49.53
CA THR A 199 -64.65 -49.93 50.99
C THR A 199 -65.93 -49.42 51.62
N ARG A 200 -66.45 -48.25 51.19
CA ARG A 200 -67.76 -47.73 51.62
C ARG A 200 -68.89 -48.73 51.28
N ARG A 201 -68.93 -49.27 50.06
CA ARG A 201 -69.93 -50.27 49.65
C ARG A 201 -69.85 -51.55 50.48
N LEU A 202 -68.64 -52.04 50.78
CA LEU A 202 -68.42 -53.21 51.62
C LEU A 202 -68.91 -52.97 53.06
N VAL A 203 -68.57 -51.82 53.64
CA VAL A 203 -69.03 -51.42 54.98
C VAL A 203 -70.56 -51.30 55.02
N ASP A 204 -71.18 -50.71 54.02
CA ASP A 204 -72.64 -50.60 53.93
C ASP A 204 -73.30 -51.97 53.74
N GLY A 205 -72.67 -52.88 52.99
CA GLY A 205 -73.08 -54.28 52.86
C GLY A 205 -73.07 -55.01 54.21
N LEU A 206 -71.99 -54.87 54.99
CA LEU A 206 -71.90 -55.44 56.34
C LEU A 206 -72.98 -54.89 57.28
N LYS A 207 -73.29 -53.59 57.20
CA LYS A 207 -74.38 -52.96 57.97
C LYS A 207 -75.78 -53.43 57.56
N LYS A 208 -75.97 -53.83 56.30
CA LYS A 208 -77.27 -54.31 55.76
C LYS A 208 -77.49 -55.81 55.92
N THR A 209 -76.52 -56.59 56.41
CA THR A 209 -76.69 -58.00 56.76
C THR A 209 -77.66 -58.15 57.95
N PRO A 210 -78.83 -58.80 57.81
CA PRO A 210 -79.76 -58.99 58.92
C PRO A 210 -79.23 -60.06 59.89
N PRO A 211 -79.55 -60.01 61.20
CA PRO A 211 -79.18 -61.08 62.12
C PRO A 211 -79.92 -62.36 61.71
N ALA A 212 -79.17 -63.44 61.46
CA ALA A 212 -79.74 -64.77 61.34
C ALA A 212 -80.40 -65.17 62.68
N ARG A 213 -81.73 -65.04 62.75
CA ARG A 213 -82.63 -65.69 63.71
C ARG A 213 -83.48 -66.68 62.87
N GLY A 214 -83.61 -67.96 63.19
CA GLY A 214 -83.05 -68.79 64.24
C GLY A 214 -83.67 -70.20 64.21
N ALA A 215 -83.13 -71.06 65.08
CA ALA A 215 -83.80 -72.14 65.82
C ALA A 215 -84.21 -73.46 65.13
N ALA A 216 -83.53 -74.53 65.54
CA ALA A 216 -84.08 -75.79 66.08
C ALA A 216 -82.92 -76.46 66.88
N ARG A 217 -83.01 -77.04 68.07
CA ARG A 217 -84.12 -77.61 68.87
C ARG A 217 -83.54 -78.07 70.23
N ALA A 218 -84.27 -77.91 71.35
CA ALA A 218 -84.34 -78.82 72.53
C ALA A 218 -85.11 -78.09 73.66
N LYS A 219 -86.42 -78.33 73.84
CA LYS A 219 -87.10 -79.36 74.66
C LYS A 219 -87.02 -79.13 76.17
N GLY A 220 -88.20 -79.09 76.79
CA GLY A 220 -88.45 -79.04 78.24
C GLY A 220 -89.81 -78.43 78.49
#